data_AF-A0A7X1PF57-F1
#
_entry.id   AF-A0A7X1PF57-F1
#
_cell.length_a   1.000
_cell.length_b   1.000
_cell.length_c   1.000
_cell.angle_alpha   90.00
_cell.angle_beta   90.00
_cell.angle_gamma   90.00
#
_symmetry.space_group_name_H-M   'P 1'
#
loop_
_entity.id
_entity.type
_entity.pdbx_description
1 polymer ?
#
loop_
_entity_poly.entity_id
_entity_poly.type
_entity_poly.pdbx_seq_one_letter_code
_entity_poly.pdbx_strand_id
1 'polypeptide(L)'
;MTEPTLTALEQPAEDAAKQRERSTIGFPYNDLHDGIAVARAVHELGDRCGHDQLITPLGYSTVDNGSYSLRLAGARHFGLINFAKDGATLTPLGHRIVDPQQEERGRADAFLSVPLYRKLYDEYKGKSLPPTNIGLEAVLVGYGVAAKQKDKARQVLQRSADQAGFFYQGRDRLVLPAIANRPLETPGQTPPAPPPDPKGKDDGSGGGGPIYPTLIKGMLEKLPVEGGSWSKSDRDQWVKAMELILDMVYALEADPPSC
;
A
#
# COMPACT_ATOMS: atom_id res chain seq x y z
N MET A 1 52.79 -59.88 -18.51
CA MET A 1 51.88 -60.25 -17.39
C MET A 1 51.59 -58.97 -16.67
N THR A 2 50.42 -58.41 -16.96
CA THR A 2 49.99 -57.07 -16.57
C THR A 2 48.75 -57.23 -15.69
N GLU A 3 48.69 -56.39 -14.65
CA GLU A 3 47.58 -55.99 -13.77
C GLU A 3 47.97 -56.09 -12.27
N PRO A 4 47.50 -55.19 -11.38
CA PRO A 4 46.19 -54.52 -11.45
C PRO A 4 46.12 -53.02 -11.10
N THR A 5 45.13 -52.37 -11.72
CA THR A 5 44.00 -51.64 -11.11
C THR A 5 44.23 -50.83 -9.84
N LEU A 6 44.10 -49.50 -9.97
CA LEU A 6 43.51 -48.67 -8.92
C LEU A 6 42.58 -47.64 -9.58
N THR A 7 41.32 -48.06 -9.70
CA THR A 7 40.16 -47.28 -10.11
C THR A 7 39.90 -46.21 -9.06
N ALA A 8 40.23 -44.96 -9.37
CA ALA A 8 39.74 -43.80 -8.64
C ALA A 8 38.25 -43.62 -8.98
N LEU A 9 37.40 -43.80 -7.98
CA LEU A 9 35.97 -43.50 -8.09
C LEU A 9 35.79 -41.99 -8.11
N GLU A 10 35.69 -41.41 -9.32
CA GLU A 10 35.08 -40.10 -9.51
C GLU A 10 33.61 -40.17 -9.09
N GLN A 11 33.29 -39.50 -7.98
CA GLN A 11 31.91 -39.19 -7.63
C GLN A 11 31.44 -38.06 -8.55
N PRO A 12 30.38 -38.24 -9.36
CA PRO A 12 29.80 -37.13 -10.08
C PRO A 12 29.12 -36.20 -9.07
N ALA A 13 29.62 -34.98 -8.97
CA ALA A 13 29.00 -33.88 -8.25
C ALA A 13 27.60 -33.63 -8.82
N GLU A 14 26.58 -34.03 -8.07
CA GLU A 14 25.18 -33.79 -8.36
C GLU A 14 24.83 -32.33 -8.05
N ASP A 15 25.40 -31.41 -8.83
CA ASP A 15 25.00 -30.00 -8.83
C ASP A 15 23.83 -29.80 -9.79
N ALA A 16 22.72 -30.47 -9.47
CA ALA A 16 21.43 -30.20 -10.08
C ALA A 16 20.99 -28.80 -9.61
N ALA A 17 21.40 -27.80 -10.39
CA ALA A 17 20.93 -26.42 -10.28
C ALA A 17 19.40 -26.42 -10.17
N LYS A 18 18.89 -26.24 -8.94
CA LYS A 18 17.47 -26.06 -8.64
C LYS A 18 16.99 -24.85 -9.43
N GLN A 19 16.46 -25.08 -10.64
CA GLN A 19 15.82 -24.04 -11.44
C GLN A 19 14.76 -23.37 -10.56
N ARG A 20 15.00 -22.11 -10.23
CA ARG A 20 14.08 -21.31 -9.45
C ARG A 20 12.80 -21.19 -10.26
N GLU A 21 11.74 -21.82 -9.78
CA GLU A 21 10.39 -21.68 -10.34
C GLU A 21 10.07 -20.19 -10.47
N ARG A 22 9.92 -19.71 -11.71
CA ARG A 22 9.68 -18.29 -12.00
C ARG A 22 8.19 -18.05 -12.11
N SER A 23 7.74 -16.92 -11.59
CA SER A 23 6.35 -16.49 -11.75
C SER A 23 6.13 -16.03 -13.19
N THR A 24 4.95 -16.30 -13.74
CA THR A 24 4.56 -15.87 -15.09
C THR A 24 3.96 -14.47 -15.09
N ILE A 25 3.49 -13.99 -13.94
CA ILE A 25 3.02 -12.63 -13.73
C ILE A 25 4.04 -11.79 -12.95
N GLY A 26 4.23 -10.54 -13.37
CA GLY A 26 5.14 -9.60 -12.71
C GLY A 26 4.56 -9.06 -11.40
N PHE A 27 5.34 -9.09 -10.33
CA PHE A 27 5.01 -8.51 -9.03
C PHE A 27 6.29 -8.08 -8.29
N PRO A 28 6.20 -7.06 -7.41
CA PRO A 28 7.34 -6.60 -6.64
C PRO A 28 7.64 -7.52 -5.44
N TYR A 29 8.91 -7.59 -5.05
CA TYR A 29 9.36 -8.30 -3.84
C TYR A 29 9.46 -7.38 -2.61
N ASN A 30 9.39 -6.08 -2.84
CA ASN A 30 9.38 -5.01 -1.85
C ASN A 30 8.00 -4.33 -1.87
N ASP A 31 7.58 -3.77 -0.75
CA ASP A 31 6.29 -3.09 -0.67
C ASP A 31 6.33 -1.68 -1.29
N LEU A 32 5.16 -1.05 -1.39
CA LEU A 32 5.01 0.25 -2.05
C LEU A 32 5.89 1.30 -1.37
N HIS A 33 5.98 1.33 -0.03
CA HIS A 33 6.79 2.30 0.71
C HIS A 33 8.27 2.22 0.34
N ASP A 34 8.83 1.01 0.18
CA ASP A 34 10.19 0.83 -0.34
C ASP A 34 10.36 1.44 -1.74
N GLY A 35 9.36 1.29 -2.61
CA GLY A 35 9.36 1.91 -3.94
C GLY A 35 9.29 3.44 -3.87
N ILE A 36 8.48 3.99 -2.96
CA ILE A 36 8.37 5.43 -2.74
C ILE A 36 9.69 6.03 -2.23
N ALA A 37 10.41 5.32 -1.35
CA ALA A 37 11.72 5.75 -0.89
C ALA A 37 12.72 5.90 -2.06
N VAL A 38 12.67 4.99 -3.03
CA VAL A 38 13.46 5.11 -4.28
C VAL A 38 13.03 6.32 -5.09
N ALA A 39 11.73 6.53 -5.28
CA ALA A 39 11.20 7.66 -6.04
C ALA A 39 11.62 9.01 -5.42
N ARG A 40 11.54 9.13 -4.09
CA ARG A 40 11.99 10.32 -3.34
C ARG A 40 13.48 10.56 -3.50
N ALA A 41 14.31 9.52 -3.36
CA ALA A 41 15.76 9.64 -3.56
C ALA A 41 16.12 10.10 -4.99
N VAL A 42 15.45 9.58 -6.02
CA VAL A 42 15.66 10.03 -7.41
C VAL A 42 15.22 11.48 -7.60
N HIS A 43 14.09 11.88 -6.99
CA HIS A 43 13.60 13.27 -7.05
C HIS A 43 14.59 14.25 -6.41
N GLU A 44 15.12 13.92 -5.23
CA GLU A 44 16.14 14.73 -4.51
C GLU A 44 17.43 14.91 -5.33
N LEU A 45 17.74 13.97 -6.21
CA LEU A 45 18.90 14.01 -7.11
C LEU A 45 18.62 14.68 -8.47
N GLY A 46 17.42 15.23 -8.68
CA GLY A 46 17.06 15.99 -9.90
C GLY A 46 16.35 15.16 -10.98
N ASP A 47 15.47 14.24 -10.57
CA ASP A 47 14.59 13.41 -11.41
C ASP A 47 15.26 12.37 -12.32
N ARG A 48 16.56 12.50 -12.55
CA ARG A 48 17.42 11.48 -13.17
C ARG A 48 18.77 11.44 -12.48
N CYS A 49 19.21 10.25 -12.09
CA CYS A 49 20.47 10.07 -11.40
C CYS A 49 21.18 8.77 -11.82
N GLY A 50 22.51 8.77 -11.70
CA GLY A 50 23.33 7.57 -11.87
C GLY A 50 23.13 6.57 -10.73
N HIS A 51 23.46 5.30 -10.95
CA HIS A 51 23.37 4.28 -9.90
C HIS A 51 24.34 4.53 -8.74
N ASP A 52 25.52 5.09 -9.04
CA ASP A 52 26.53 5.52 -8.08
C ASP A 52 26.02 6.64 -7.15
N GLN A 53 25.18 7.53 -7.67
CA GLN A 53 24.57 8.61 -6.88
C GLN A 53 23.43 8.08 -6.01
N LEU A 54 22.69 7.06 -6.47
CA LEU A 54 21.49 6.56 -5.81
C LEU A 54 21.78 5.55 -4.67
N ILE A 55 22.94 4.89 -4.68
CA ILE A 55 23.28 3.90 -3.64
C ILE A 55 23.34 4.50 -2.24
N THR A 56 23.99 5.65 -2.07
CA THR A 56 24.21 6.26 -0.75
C THR A 56 22.91 6.74 -0.10
N PRO A 57 22.02 7.50 -0.79
CA PRO A 57 20.71 7.88 -0.23
C PRO A 57 19.83 6.68 0.17
N LEU A 58 19.99 5.55 -0.52
CA LEU A 58 19.24 4.32 -0.21
C LEU A 58 19.91 3.43 0.85
N GLY A 59 21.06 3.84 1.40
CA GLY A 59 21.77 3.14 2.46
C GLY A 59 22.59 1.94 1.99
N TYR A 60 22.97 1.89 0.71
CA TYR A 60 23.81 0.83 0.14
C TYR A 60 25.24 1.30 -0.10
N SER A 61 26.19 0.39 0.06
CA SER A 61 27.61 0.66 -0.15
C SER A 61 28.08 0.34 -1.57
N THR A 62 27.38 -0.52 -2.31
CA THR A 62 27.78 -0.98 -3.65
C THR A 62 26.58 -1.11 -4.59
N VAL A 63 26.81 -0.86 -5.88
CA VAL A 63 25.80 -0.98 -6.95
C VAL A 63 25.50 -2.45 -7.26
N ASP A 64 26.48 -3.34 -7.14
CA ASP A 64 26.36 -4.79 -7.39
C ASP A 64 25.63 -5.55 -6.27
N ASN A 65 24.87 -4.86 -5.43
CA ASN A 65 24.08 -5.47 -4.37
C ASN A 65 22.73 -5.95 -4.93
N GLY A 66 22.46 -7.26 -4.81
CA GLY A 66 21.20 -7.86 -5.25
C GLY A 66 19.96 -7.26 -4.58
N SER A 67 20.08 -6.77 -3.33
CA SER A 67 18.97 -6.10 -2.63
C SER A 67 18.69 -4.70 -3.16
N TYR A 68 19.72 -3.95 -3.56
CA TYR A 68 19.57 -2.67 -4.26
C TYR A 68 18.85 -2.88 -5.61
N SER A 69 19.30 -3.87 -6.38
CA SER A 69 18.68 -4.22 -7.66
C SER A 69 17.21 -4.64 -7.50
N LEU A 70 16.90 -5.40 -6.46
CA LEU A 70 15.52 -5.83 -6.15
C LEU A 70 14.63 -4.64 -5.77
N ARG A 71 15.17 -3.67 -5.02
CA ARG A 71 14.43 -2.45 -4.64
C ARG A 71 14.11 -1.58 -5.86
N LEU A 72 15.06 -1.40 -6.78
CA LEU A 72 14.82 -0.70 -8.04
C LEU A 72 13.79 -1.42 -8.92
N ALA A 73 13.87 -2.75 -9.01
CA ALA A 73 12.88 -3.56 -9.71
C ALA A 73 11.48 -3.40 -9.09
N GLY A 74 11.39 -3.35 -7.76
CA GLY A 74 10.15 -3.06 -7.03
C GLY A 74 9.56 -1.70 -7.40
N ALA A 75 10.37 -0.64 -7.32
CA ALA A 75 9.94 0.72 -7.68
C ALA A 75 9.45 0.83 -9.14
N ARG A 76 10.08 0.09 -10.06
CA ARG A 76 9.63 -0.03 -11.46
C ARG A 76 8.30 -0.78 -11.59
N HIS A 77 8.06 -1.84 -10.82
CA HIS A 77 6.77 -2.55 -10.84
C HIS A 77 5.60 -1.65 -10.41
N PHE A 78 5.84 -0.77 -9.44
CA PHE A 78 4.93 0.30 -9.03
C PHE A 78 4.86 1.48 -10.02
N GLY A 79 5.58 1.41 -11.12
CA GLY A 79 5.58 2.43 -12.17
C GLY A 79 6.19 3.76 -11.75
N LEU A 80 6.97 3.81 -10.66
CA LEU A 80 7.48 5.06 -10.08
C LEU A 80 8.75 5.56 -10.77
N ILE A 81 9.57 4.61 -11.21
CA ILE A 81 10.82 4.90 -11.91
C ILE A 81 10.93 4.03 -13.17
N ASN A 82 11.70 4.53 -14.12
CA ASN A 82 12.39 3.70 -15.10
C ASN A 82 13.86 3.59 -14.68
N PHE A 83 14.49 2.46 -14.98
CA PHE A 83 15.93 2.32 -14.81
C PHE A 83 16.52 1.48 -15.94
N ALA A 84 17.75 1.82 -16.31
CA ALA A 84 18.56 1.13 -17.30
C ALA A 84 20.00 1.04 -16.80
N LYS A 85 20.97 0.78 -17.66
CA LYS A 85 22.38 0.65 -17.23
C LYS A 85 23.00 1.96 -16.74
N ASP A 86 22.48 3.08 -17.21
CA ASP A 86 22.98 4.43 -16.97
C ASP A 86 22.40 5.10 -15.71
N GLY A 87 21.38 4.48 -15.09
CA GLY A 87 20.78 5.00 -13.86
C GLY A 87 19.27 4.83 -13.79
N ALA A 88 18.66 5.68 -12.95
CA ALA A 88 17.22 5.73 -12.72
C ALA A 88 16.64 7.08 -13.14
N THR A 89 15.38 7.08 -13.56
CA THR A 89 14.63 8.28 -13.95
C THR A 89 13.22 8.18 -13.40
N LEU A 90 12.73 9.27 -12.82
CA LEU A 90 11.39 9.38 -12.25
C LEU A 90 10.33 9.37 -13.37
N THR A 91 9.21 8.68 -13.14
CA THR A 91 8.08 8.70 -14.09
C THR A 91 7.08 9.80 -13.71
N PRO A 92 6.10 10.12 -14.58
CA PRO A 92 5.00 11.00 -14.20
C PRO A 92 4.23 10.52 -12.95
N LEU A 93 4.15 9.20 -12.73
CA LEU A 93 3.53 8.65 -11.54
C LEU A 93 4.43 8.82 -10.29
N GLY A 94 5.74 8.65 -10.46
CA GLY A 94 6.71 8.96 -9.40
C GLY A 94 6.62 10.40 -8.94
N HIS A 95 6.50 11.36 -9.86
CA HIS A 95 6.28 12.78 -9.53
C HIS A 95 5.03 13.02 -8.69
N ARG A 96 3.90 12.36 -9.02
CA ARG A 96 2.67 12.50 -8.23
C ARG A 96 2.80 11.94 -6.82
N ILE A 97 3.61 10.91 -6.62
CA ILE A 97 3.83 10.32 -5.29
C ILE A 97 4.70 11.21 -4.41
N VAL A 98 5.69 11.89 -4.98
CA VAL A 98 6.58 12.78 -4.19
C VAL A 98 5.92 14.14 -3.91
N ASP A 99 4.88 14.51 -4.66
CA ASP A 99 4.04 15.67 -4.40
C ASP A 99 3.03 15.37 -3.25
N PRO A 100 3.12 16.06 -2.10
CA PRO A 100 2.22 15.83 -0.97
C PRO A 100 0.73 15.98 -1.29
N GLN A 101 0.37 16.83 -2.27
CA GLN A 101 -1.03 17.03 -2.64
C GLN A 101 -1.59 15.87 -3.47
N GLN A 102 -0.72 15.14 -4.17
CA GLN A 102 -1.09 14.05 -5.07
C GLN A 102 -0.68 12.67 -4.52
N GLU A 103 0.01 12.62 -3.38
CA GLU A 103 0.63 11.41 -2.83
C GLU A 103 -0.38 10.28 -2.63
N GLU A 104 -1.54 10.56 -2.02
CA GLU A 104 -2.57 9.54 -1.76
C GLU A 104 -3.13 8.94 -3.05
N ARG A 105 -3.40 9.78 -4.05
CA ARG A 105 -3.84 9.32 -5.37
C ARG A 105 -2.74 8.55 -6.09
N GLY A 106 -1.51 9.07 -6.04
CA GLY A 106 -0.34 8.42 -6.64
C GLY A 106 -0.09 7.03 -6.05
N ARG A 107 -0.28 6.85 -4.74
CA ARG A 107 -0.20 5.55 -4.08
C ARG A 107 -1.22 4.56 -4.61
N ALA A 108 -2.47 4.99 -4.81
CA ALA A 108 -3.51 4.14 -5.36
C ALA A 108 -3.22 3.76 -6.82
N ASP A 109 -2.81 4.73 -7.64
CA ASP A 109 -2.43 4.51 -9.05
C ASP A 109 -1.22 3.56 -9.17
N ALA A 110 -0.22 3.71 -8.30
CA ALA A 110 0.96 2.84 -8.24
C ALA A 110 0.64 1.42 -7.78
N PHE A 111 -0.26 1.25 -6.82
CA PHE A 111 -0.74 -0.09 -6.47
C PHE A 111 -1.38 -0.79 -7.68
N LEU A 112 -2.21 -0.08 -8.44
CA LEU A 112 -2.87 -0.63 -9.63
C LEU A 112 -1.97 -0.69 -10.87
N SER A 113 -0.74 -0.16 -10.85
CA SER A 113 0.20 -0.34 -11.97
C SER A 113 0.77 -1.76 -12.02
N VAL A 114 0.79 -2.46 -10.88
CA VAL A 114 1.30 -3.82 -10.78
C VAL A 114 0.31 -4.79 -11.42
N PRO A 115 0.72 -5.60 -12.43
CA PRO A 115 -0.20 -6.48 -13.16
C PRO A 115 -0.97 -7.45 -12.27
N LEU A 116 -0.29 -8.05 -11.28
CA LEU A 116 -0.92 -8.94 -10.31
C LEU A 116 -2.00 -8.25 -9.48
N TYR A 117 -1.74 -7.02 -9.02
CA TYR A 117 -2.65 -6.29 -8.13
C TYR A 117 -3.86 -5.77 -8.88
N ARG A 118 -3.67 -5.27 -10.11
CA ARG A 118 -4.76 -4.89 -11.00
C ARG A 118 -5.70 -6.05 -11.26
N LYS A 119 -5.15 -7.23 -11.61
CA LYS A 119 -5.95 -8.43 -11.86
C LYS A 119 -6.77 -8.85 -10.63
N LEU A 120 -6.16 -8.82 -9.45
CA LEU A 120 -6.86 -9.11 -8.20
C LEU A 120 -7.96 -8.08 -7.90
N TYR A 121 -7.66 -6.79 -8.06
CA TYR A 121 -8.63 -5.73 -7.86
C TYR A 121 -9.82 -5.85 -8.82
N ASP A 122 -9.58 -6.12 -10.09
CA ASP A 122 -10.65 -6.25 -11.09
C ASP A 122 -11.60 -7.41 -10.81
N GLU A 123 -11.10 -8.53 -10.26
CA GLU A 123 -11.91 -9.68 -9.89
C GLU A 123 -12.73 -9.43 -8.60
N TYR A 124 -12.12 -8.74 -7.63
CA TYR A 124 -12.66 -8.57 -6.28
C TYR A 124 -13.25 -7.18 -5.98
N LYS A 125 -13.26 -6.25 -6.94
CA LYS A 125 -13.94 -4.96 -6.76
C LYS A 125 -15.42 -5.19 -6.47
N GLY A 126 -15.88 -4.71 -5.31
CA GLY A 126 -17.25 -4.93 -4.83
C GLY A 126 -17.52 -6.30 -4.19
N LYS A 127 -16.54 -7.21 -4.18
CA LYS A 127 -16.60 -8.52 -3.51
C LYS A 127 -15.66 -8.54 -2.29
N SER A 128 -15.88 -9.48 -1.38
CA SER A 128 -14.91 -9.74 -0.31
C SER A 128 -13.76 -10.63 -0.82
N LEU A 129 -12.53 -10.29 -0.45
CA LEU A 129 -11.35 -11.13 -0.61
C LEU A 129 -11.55 -12.46 0.15
N PRO A 130 -10.84 -13.53 -0.25
CA PRO A 130 -10.82 -14.76 0.53
C PRO A 130 -10.40 -14.46 1.98
N PRO A 131 -11.18 -14.86 2.99
CA PRO A 131 -10.94 -14.48 4.39
C PRO A 131 -9.68 -15.15 4.97
N THR A 132 -9.20 -16.22 4.35
CA THR A 132 -8.01 -16.94 4.76
C THR A 132 -6.80 -16.56 3.91
N ASN A 133 -5.64 -16.45 4.55
CA ASN A 133 -4.36 -16.22 3.86
C ASN A 133 -4.09 -17.29 2.80
N ILE A 134 -4.45 -18.54 3.10
CA ILE A 134 -4.30 -19.69 2.19
C ILE A 134 -5.19 -19.53 0.94
N GLY A 135 -6.43 -19.07 1.12
CA GLY A 135 -7.33 -18.80 0.00
C GLY A 135 -6.79 -17.71 -0.92
N LEU A 136 -6.27 -16.62 -0.35
CA LEU A 136 -5.64 -15.55 -1.12
C LEU A 136 -4.39 -16.06 -1.84
N GLU A 137 -3.52 -16.82 -1.19
CA GLU A 137 -2.34 -17.43 -1.81
C GLU A 137 -2.70 -18.36 -2.97
N ALA A 138 -3.77 -19.17 -2.86
CA ALA A 138 -4.24 -20.02 -3.95
C ALA A 138 -4.70 -19.21 -5.17
N VAL A 139 -5.38 -18.08 -4.95
CA VAL A 139 -5.77 -17.15 -6.02
C VAL A 139 -4.53 -16.54 -6.69
N LEU A 140 -3.53 -16.11 -5.91
CA LEU A 140 -2.29 -15.56 -6.47
C LEU A 140 -1.53 -16.58 -7.31
N VAL A 141 -1.46 -17.83 -6.86
CA VAL A 141 -0.86 -18.93 -7.65
C VAL A 141 -1.66 -19.15 -8.94
N GLY A 142 -2.99 -19.17 -8.87
CA GLY A 142 -3.87 -19.25 -10.04
C GLY A 142 -3.69 -18.10 -11.03
N TYR A 143 -3.18 -16.95 -10.59
CA TYR A 143 -2.84 -15.82 -11.45
C TYR A 143 -1.43 -15.86 -12.04
N GLY A 144 -0.62 -16.84 -11.68
CA GLY A 144 0.72 -17.05 -12.23
C GLY A 144 1.87 -16.74 -11.26
N VAL A 145 1.60 -16.56 -9.97
CA VAL A 145 2.65 -16.49 -8.95
C VAL A 145 3.20 -17.90 -8.71
N ALA A 146 4.53 -18.04 -8.71
CA ALA A 146 5.18 -19.32 -8.41
C ALA A 146 4.81 -19.81 -7.00
N ALA A 147 4.60 -21.12 -6.83
CA ALA A 147 4.10 -21.67 -5.57
C ALA A 147 5.01 -21.34 -4.37
N LYS A 148 6.32 -21.26 -4.60
CA LYS A 148 7.33 -20.91 -3.60
C LYS A 148 7.34 -19.42 -3.21
N GLN A 149 6.67 -18.56 -3.99
CA GLN A 149 6.67 -17.11 -3.80
C GLN A 149 5.32 -16.56 -3.33
N LYS A 150 4.29 -17.42 -3.22
CA LYS A 150 2.92 -17.02 -2.85
C LYS A 150 2.85 -16.29 -1.51
N ASP A 151 3.60 -16.75 -0.50
CA ASP A 151 3.60 -16.16 0.85
C ASP A 151 4.15 -14.73 0.79
N LYS A 152 5.26 -14.54 0.08
CA LYS A 152 5.90 -13.23 -0.10
C LYS A 152 4.99 -12.31 -0.92
N ALA A 153 4.42 -12.82 -2.02
CA ALA A 153 3.50 -12.06 -2.86
C ALA A 153 2.28 -11.59 -2.05
N ARG A 154 1.69 -12.45 -1.21
CA ARG A 154 0.59 -12.09 -0.30
C ARG A 154 1.00 -10.99 0.67
N GLN A 155 2.13 -11.15 1.37
CA GLN A 155 2.60 -10.17 2.36
C GLN A 155 2.88 -8.81 1.74
N VAL A 156 3.53 -8.78 0.58
CA VAL A 156 3.84 -7.53 -0.13
C VAL A 156 2.56 -6.89 -0.67
N LEU A 157 1.64 -7.68 -1.22
CA LEU A 157 0.34 -7.19 -1.66
C LEU A 157 -0.44 -6.55 -0.53
N GLN A 158 -0.59 -7.24 0.60
CA GLN A 158 -1.35 -6.74 1.75
C GLN A 158 -0.72 -5.45 2.32
N ARG A 159 0.61 -5.40 2.45
CA ARG A 159 1.30 -4.18 2.92
C ARG A 159 1.15 -3.03 1.92
N SER A 160 1.26 -3.30 0.62
CA SER A 160 1.14 -2.26 -0.41
C SER A 160 -0.30 -1.76 -0.54
N ALA A 161 -1.29 -2.63 -0.38
CA ALA A 161 -2.72 -2.26 -0.39
C ALA A 161 -3.06 -1.36 0.81
N ASP A 162 -2.54 -1.69 1.99
CA ASP A 162 -2.65 -0.89 3.21
C ASP A 162 -2.03 0.51 3.02
N GLN A 163 -0.78 0.56 2.53
CA GLN A 163 -0.05 1.79 2.22
C GLN A 163 -0.70 2.64 1.11
N ALA A 164 -1.56 2.03 0.29
CA ALA A 164 -2.32 2.69 -0.77
C ALA A 164 -3.78 2.99 -0.38
N GLY A 165 -4.18 2.71 0.87
CA GLY A 165 -5.50 3.03 1.41
C GLY A 165 -6.63 2.09 0.95
N PHE A 166 -6.33 0.93 0.35
CA PHE A 166 -7.36 0.02 -0.16
C PHE A 166 -8.16 -0.70 0.93
N PHE A 167 -7.66 -0.71 2.18
CA PHE A 167 -8.27 -1.42 3.32
C PHE A 167 -9.02 -0.50 4.30
N TYR A 168 -9.45 0.69 3.86
CA TYR A 168 -10.15 1.62 4.76
C TYR A 168 -11.49 1.08 5.31
N GLN A 169 -12.17 0.16 4.59
CA GLN A 169 -13.40 -0.51 5.05
C GLN A 169 -13.13 -1.85 5.76
N GLY A 170 -11.87 -2.23 5.97
CA GLY A 170 -11.47 -3.54 6.45
C GLY A 170 -10.53 -4.27 5.48
N ARG A 171 -9.81 -5.26 6.00
CA ARG A 171 -8.82 -6.06 5.24
C ARG A 171 -9.48 -7.15 4.39
N ASP A 172 -10.80 -7.28 4.47
CA ASP A 172 -11.62 -8.23 3.72
C ASP A 172 -12.03 -7.69 2.34
N ARG A 173 -11.75 -6.43 2.01
CA ARG A 173 -12.16 -5.81 0.74
C ARG A 173 -11.07 -4.91 0.17
N LEU A 174 -10.85 -4.94 -1.14
CA LEU A 174 -10.03 -3.95 -1.84
C LEU A 174 -10.94 -2.88 -2.41
N VAL A 175 -11.01 -1.73 -1.73
CA VAL A 175 -11.86 -0.60 -2.15
C VAL A 175 -10.98 0.55 -2.61
N LEU A 176 -11.27 1.11 -3.78
CA LEU A 176 -10.54 2.27 -4.28
C LEU A 176 -10.72 3.46 -3.30
N PRO A 177 -9.63 4.12 -2.86
CA PRO A 177 -9.75 5.29 -2.01
C PRO A 177 -10.55 6.41 -2.69
N ALA A 178 -11.41 7.11 -1.94
CA ALA A 178 -12.29 8.15 -2.48
C ALA A 178 -11.51 9.29 -3.19
N ILE A 179 -10.28 9.56 -2.75
CA ILE A 179 -9.41 10.61 -3.29
C ILE A 179 -8.85 10.24 -4.67
N ALA A 180 -8.70 8.93 -4.96
CA ALA A 180 -8.35 8.47 -6.29
C ALA A 180 -9.49 8.66 -7.32
N ASN A 181 -10.75 8.76 -6.85
CA ASN A 181 -11.93 8.99 -7.68
C ASN A 181 -12.24 10.47 -7.95
N ARG A 182 -11.62 11.42 -7.25
CA ARG A 182 -11.85 12.85 -7.50
C ARG A 182 -11.10 13.26 -8.77
N PRO A 183 -11.69 13.99 -9.73
CA PRO A 183 -10.91 14.57 -10.84
C PRO A 183 -9.78 15.45 -10.30
N LEU A 184 -8.58 15.40 -10.89
CA LEU A 184 -7.49 16.32 -10.53
C LEU A 184 -7.99 17.74 -10.79
N GLU A 185 -8.10 18.56 -9.75
CA GLU A 185 -8.30 19.99 -9.92
C GLU A 185 -7.08 20.52 -10.67
N THR A 186 -7.30 21.01 -11.89
CA THR A 186 -6.23 21.58 -12.71
C THR A 186 -5.83 22.91 -12.07
N PRO A 187 -4.54 23.15 -11.73
CA PRO A 187 -4.12 24.46 -11.22
C PRO A 187 -4.35 25.51 -12.31
N GLY A 188 -5.35 26.36 -12.14
CA GLY A 188 -5.61 27.48 -13.06
C GLY A 188 -7.07 27.74 -13.46
N GLN A 189 -8.05 26.94 -13.03
CA GLN A 189 -9.45 27.36 -13.15
C GLN A 189 -9.86 28.16 -11.92
N THR A 190 -9.78 29.48 -12.01
CA THR A 190 -10.55 30.37 -11.13
C THR A 190 -12.02 29.95 -11.23
N PRO A 191 -12.69 29.61 -10.12
CA PRO A 191 -14.12 29.30 -10.17
C PRO A 191 -14.85 30.50 -10.78
N PRO A 192 -15.72 30.33 -11.80
CA PRO A 192 -16.59 31.40 -12.23
C PRO A 192 -17.43 31.83 -11.03
N ALA A 193 -17.47 33.14 -10.78
CA ALA A 193 -18.22 33.71 -9.67
C ALA A 193 -19.65 33.16 -9.67
N PRO A 194 -20.18 32.72 -8.52
CA PRO A 194 -21.52 32.17 -8.46
C PRO A 194 -22.54 33.25 -8.84
N PRO A 195 -23.53 32.92 -9.69
CA PRO A 195 -24.65 33.83 -9.92
C PRO A 195 -25.45 34.02 -8.62
N PRO A 196 -26.09 35.18 -8.42
CA PRO A 196 -26.79 35.50 -7.19
C PRO A 196 -27.96 34.54 -6.95
N ASP A 197 -28.08 34.08 -5.71
CA ASP A 197 -29.06 33.11 -5.23
C ASP A 197 -30.52 33.50 -5.56
N PRO A 198 -31.34 32.57 -6.10
CA PRO A 198 -32.75 32.58 -5.84
C PRO A 198 -33.04 31.75 -4.58
N LYS A 199 -33.61 32.43 -3.59
CA LYS A 199 -34.21 31.87 -2.37
C LYS A 199 -35.02 30.59 -2.64
N GLY A 200 -34.71 29.58 -1.82
CA GLY A 200 -35.71 28.73 -1.18
C GLY A 200 -36.17 27.51 -1.96
N LYS A 201 -35.69 26.34 -1.53
CA LYS A 201 -36.56 25.25 -1.04
C LYS A 201 -35.70 24.17 -0.38
N ASP A 202 -36.11 23.81 0.83
CA ASP A 202 -35.79 22.55 1.47
C ASP A 202 -36.01 21.38 0.51
N ASP A 203 -35.00 20.52 0.38
CA ASP A 203 -35.18 19.07 0.38
C ASP A 203 -33.81 18.40 0.53
N GLY A 204 -33.74 17.47 1.48
CA GLY A 204 -32.49 16.91 1.98
C GLY A 204 -31.84 15.87 1.07
N SER A 205 -30.57 15.57 1.35
CA SER A 205 -29.96 14.22 1.32
C SER A 205 -28.43 14.32 1.36
N GLY A 206 -27.78 13.39 2.06
CA GLY A 206 -26.53 12.81 1.56
C GLY A 206 -25.21 13.21 2.22
N GLY A 207 -25.12 13.22 3.56
CA GLY A 207 -23.84 13.31 4.28
C GLY A 207 -23.12 11.96 4.38
N GLY A 208 -22.51 11.49 3.30
CA GLY A 208 -21.68 10.28 3.26
C GLY A 208 -20.34 10.47 3.96
N GLY A 209 -20.33 10.40 5.29
CA GLY A 209 -19.15 10.19 6.12
C GLY A 209 -19.26 8.86 6.87
N PRO A 210 -18.16 8.33 7.46
CA PRO A 210 -18.23 7.14 8.29
C PRO A 210 -19.31 7.35 9.37
N ILE A 211 -20.30 6.46 9.41
CA ILE A 211 -21.40 6.53 10.39
C ILE A 211 -20.85 6.08 11.73
N TYR A 212 -20.08 6.95 12.38
CA TYR A 212 -20.12 7.01 13.83
C TYR A 212 -21.48 7.59 14.21
N PRO A 213 -22.15 7.08 15.25
CA PRO A 213 -23.28 7.81 15.82
C PRO A 213 -22.83 9.25 16.07
N THR A 214 -23.66 10.21 15.65
CA THR A 214 -23.34 11.65 15.57
C THR A 214 -22.70 12.21 16.84
N LEU A 215 -23.02 11.60 17.98
CA LEU A 215 -22.47 11.92 19.29
C LEU A 215 -20.97 11.63 19.43
N ILE A 216 -20.46 10.52 18.87
CA ILE A 216 -19.02 10.17 18.92
C ILE A 216 -18.21 11.15 18.07
N LYS A 217 -18.74 11.53 16.90
CA LYS A 217 -18.10 12.51 16.02
C LYS A 217 -17.99 13.88 16.70
N GLY A 218 -19.08 14.37 17.30
CA GLY A 218 -19.08 15.65 18.01
C GLY A 218 -18.15 15.69 19.23
N MET A 219 -17.85 14.54 19.82
CA MET A 219 -16.91 14.45 20.94
C MET A 219 -15.44 14.44 20.50
N LEU A 220 -15.12 13.78 19.38
CA LEU A 220 -13.77 13.82 18.79
C LEU A 220 -13.40 15.21 18.29
N GLU A 221 -14.37 15.98 17.78
CA GLU A 221 -14.17 17.39 17.38
C GLU A 221 -13.86 18.32 18.57
N LYS A 222 -14.17 17.90 19.81
CA LYS A 222 -13.82 18.65 21.03
C LYS A 222 -12.41 18.34 21.56
N LEU A 223 -11.66 17.46 20.91
CA LEU A 223 -10.27 17.24 21.26
C LEU A 223 -9.44 18.51 20.97
N PRO A 224 -8.58 18.94 21.89
CA PRO A 224 -7.63 20.00 21.59
C PRO A 224 -6.65 19.55 20.50
N VAL A 225 -6.15 20.51 19.74
CA VAL A 225 -5.16 20.29 18.67
C VAL A 225 -3.92 19.59 19.24
N GLU A 226 -3.29 18.72 18.45
CA GLU A 226 -2.10 17.97 18.85
C GLU A 226 -1.02 18.88 19.44
N GLY A 227 -0.55 18.58 20.66
CA GLY A 227 0.38 19.42 21.42
C GLY A 227 -0.27 20.44 22.35
N GLY A 228 -1.60 20.56 22.37
CA GLY A 228 -2.33 21.39 23.32
C GLY A 228 -2.19 20.93 24.78
N SER A 229 -2.06 21.88 25.71
CA SER A 229 -2.03 21.57 27.14
C SER A 229 -3.43 21.23 27.63
N TRP A 230 -3.57 20.10 28.30
CA TRP A 230 -4.83 19.64 28.89
C TRP A 230 -4.60 19.48 30.39
N SER A 231 -5.48 20.05 31.23
CA SER A 231 -5.37 19.82 32.66
C SER A 231 -5.74 18.36 32.96
N LYS A 232 -5.18 17.78 34.03
CA LYS A 232 -5.47 16.38 34.41
C LYS A 232 -6.97 16.16 34.65
N SER A 233 -7.64 17.15 35.24
CA SER A 233 -9.08 17.15 35.49
C SER A 233 -9.90 17.10 34.19
N ASP A 234 -9.50 17.86 33.17
CA ASP A 234 -10.23 17.89 31.90
C ASP A 234 -10.05 16.58 31.12
N ARG A 235 -8.87 15.95 31.22
CA ARG A 235 -8.64 14.60 30.66
C ARG A 235 -9.60 13.59 31.27
N ASP A 236 -9.65 13.58 32.59
CA ASP A 236 -10.45 12.62 33.35
C ASP A 236 -11.96 12.81 33.10
N GLN A 237 -12.42 14.05 32.96
CA GLN A 237 -13.82 14.35 32.61
C GLN A 237 -14.16 13.91 31.18
N TRP A 238 -13.25 14.13 30.23
CA TRP A 238 -13.47 13.73 28.84
C TRP A 238 -13.49 12.21 28.66
N VAL A 239 -12.59 11.48 29.34
CA VAL A 239 -12.59 10.01 29.31
C VAL A 239 -13.88 9.45 29.90
N LYS A 240 -14.37 10.00 31.02
CA LYS A 240 -15.65 9.59 31.61
C LYS A 240 -16.85 9.87 30.69
N ALA A 241 -16.84 11.00 29.98
CA ALA A 241 -17.87 11.31 29.00
C ALA A 241 -17.84 10.33 27.81
N MET A 242 -16.64 9.95 27.36
CA MET A 242 -16.46 8.93 26.32
C MET A 242 -16.99 7.57 26.75
N GLU A 243 -16.67 7.13 27.96
CA GLU A 243 -17.15 5.86 28.52
C GLU A 243 -18.68 5.80 28.54
N LEU A 244 -19.35 6.85 29.04
CA LEU A 244 -20.82 6.95 29.05
C LEU A 244 -21.45 6.91 27.64
N ILE A 245 -20.81 7.58 26.68
CA ILE A 245 -21.29 7.61 25.29
C ILE A 245 -21.11 6.23 24.64
N LEU A 246 -19.99 5.55 24.91
CA LEU A 246 -19.76 4.20 24.41
C LEU A 246 -20.77 3.21 25.01
N ASP A 247 -21.05 3.29 26.30
CA ASP A 247 -22.08 2.46 26.96
C ASP A 247 -23.48 2.71 26.38
N MET A 248 -23.83 3.96 26.11
CA MET A 248 -25.14 4.31 25.54
C MET A 248 -25.28 3.85 24.07
N VAL A 249 -24.20 3.96 23.29
CA VAL A 249 -24.19 3.62 21.86
C VAL A 249 -24.07 2.12 21.63
N TYR A 250 -23.21 1.46 22.41
CA TYR A 250 -22.82 0.07 22.21
C TYR A 250 -23.33 -0.84 23.32
N ALA A 251 -24.42 -0.44 23.98
CA ALA A 251 -25.11 -1.13 25.07
C ALA A 251 -24.69 -2.59 25.14
N LEU A 252 -23.76 -2.90 26.04
CA LEU A 252 -23.24 -4.23 26.24
C LEU A 252 -24.45 -5.14 26.46
N GLU A 253 -24.70 -6.05 25.52
CA GLU A 253 -25.61 -7.17 25.75
C GLU A 253 -25.15 -7.82 27.06
N ALA A 254 -25.96 -7.65 28.10
CA ALA A 254 -25.75 -8.29 29.37
C ALA A 254 -25.60 -9.79 29.13
N ASP A 255 -24.53 -10.38 29.63
CA ASP A 255 -24.36 -11.83 29.72
C ASP A 255 -25.67 -12.46 30.18
N PRO A 256 -26.22 -13.47 29.46
CA PRO A 256 -27.34 -14.22 30.00
C PRO A 256 -26.88 -14.87 31.32
N PRO A 257 -27.71 -14.85 32.38
CA PRO A 257 -27.33 -15.43 33.65
C PRO A 257 -27.00 -16.91 33.45
N SER A 258 -25.81 -17.30 33.90
CA SER A 258 -25.41 -18.68 34.04
C SER A 258 -26.43 -19.41 34.93
N CYS A 259 -27.19 -20.31 34.32
CA CYS A 259 -27.94 -21.37 34.98
C CYS A 259 -27.41 -22.72 34.49
#